data_AF-A0A2C9WX59-F1
#
_entry.id   AF-A0A2C9WX59-F1
#
_cell.length_a   1.000
_cell.length_b   1.000
_cell.length_c   1.000
_cell.angle_alpha   90.00
_cell.angle_beta   90.00
_cell.angle_gamma   90.00
#
_symmetry.space_group_name_H-M   'P 1'
#
loop_
_entity.id
_entity.type
_entity.pdbx_description
1 polymer ?
#
loop_
_entity_poly.entity_id
_entity_poly.type
_entity_poly.pdbx_seq_one_letter_code
_entity_poly.pdbx_strand_id
1 'polypeptide(L)'
;MKNFNTYRHTFAAECPADGEQIIYKVEIRSRTMIRVEHIRTATALIKKGYHERIADELHERFGGEQRIVATHQGVEVETVRLDE
;
A
#
# COMPACT_ATOMS: atom_id res chain seq x y z
N MET A 1 -26.60 -5.11 3.54
CA MET A 1 -25.20 -5.59 3.46
C MET A 1 -24.37 -4.43 2.93
N LYS A 2 -23.30 -4.01 3.63
CA LYS A 2 -22.39 -3.00 3.06
C LYS A 2 -21.53 -3.74 2.02
N ASN A 3 -21.59 -3.33 0.77
CA ASN A 3 -20.78 -3.91 -0.29
C ASN A 3 -19.39 -3.27 -0.28
N PHE A 4 -18.36 -4.07 -0.48
CA PHE A 4 -16.98 -3.61 -0.57
C PHE A 4 -16.34 -4.17 -1.84
N ASN A 5 -15.49 -3.37 -2.46
CA ASN A 5 -14.55 -3.80 -3.48
C ASN A 5 -13.19 -4.03 -2.81
N THR A 6 -12.51 -5.12 -3.18
CA THR A 6 -11.16 -5.42 -2.69
C THR A 6 -10.17 -5.35 -3.86
N TYR A 7 -9.19 -4.48 -3.72
CA TYR A 7 -8.12 -4.29 -4.71
C TYR A 7 -6.82 -4.83 -4.14
N ARG A 8 -6.04 -5.55 -4.96
CA ARG A 8 -4.72 -6.06 -4.59
C ARG A 8 -3.70 -5.73 -5.66
N HIS A 9 -2.55 -5.25 -5.23
CA HIS A 9 -1.46 -4.91 -6.13
C HIS A 9 -0.10 -5.14 -5.47
N THR A 10 0.89 -5.47 -6.28
CA THR A 10 2.28 -5.65 -5.86
C THR A 10 3.12 -4.56 -6.53
N PHE A 11 3.96 -3.88 -5.76
CA PHE A 11 4.87 -2.86 -6.27
C PHE A 11 6.21 -2.90 -5.54
N ALA A 12 7.22 -2.25 -6.11
CA ALA A 12 8.54 -2.15 -5.53
C ALA A 12 8.83 -0.69 -5.13
N ALA A 13 9.48 -0.50 -3.99
CA ALA A 13 10.06 0.79 -3.60
C ALA A 13 11.39 0.56 -2.87
N GLU A 14 12.28 1.55 -2.95
CA GLU A 14 13.57 1.52 -2.29
C GLU A 14 13.44 1.86 -0.80
N CYS A 15 14.15 1.11 0.05
CA CYS A 15 14.33 1.47 1.44
C CYS A 15 15.27 2.68 1.58
N PRO A 16 14.88 3.75 2.30
CA PRO A 16 15.75 4.89 2.54
C PRO A 16 17.01 4.60 3.36
N ALA A 17 16.99 3.56 4.19
CA ALA A 17 18.07 3.28 5.12
C ALA A 17 19.26 2.57 4.47
N ASP A 18 19.02 1.67 3.51
CA ASP A 18 20.06 0.81 2.93
C ASP A 18 20.02 0.70 1.40
N GLY A 19 19.02 1.29 0.74
CA GLY A 19 18.89 1.26 -0.72
C GLY A 19 18.35 -0.06 -1.28
N GLU A 20 17.93 -1.01 -0.44
CA GLU A 20 17.36 -2.27 -0.91
C GLU A 20 16.01 -2.05 -1.60
N GLN A 21 15.74 -2.79 -2.68
CA GLN A 21 14.42 -2.83 -3.31
C GLN A 21 13.49 -3.77 -2.53
N ILE A 22 12.44 -3.21 -1.94
CA ILE A 22 11.44 -3.96 -1.18
C ILE A 22 10.21 -4.19 -2.05
N ILE A 23 9.69 -5.42 -2.03
CA ILE A 23 8.43 -5.79 -2.68
C ILE A 23 7.27 -5.68 -1.70
N TYR A 24 6.37 -4.75 -1.96
CA TYR A 24 5.16 -4.51 -1.17
C TYR A 24 3.95 -5.18 -1.81
N LYS A 25 3.08 -5.74 -0.96
CA LYS A 25 1.74 -6.19 -1.32
C LYS A 25 0.73 -5.28 -0.61
N VAL A 26 -0.01 -4.48 -1.38
CA VAL A 26 -1.09 -3.64 -0.87
C VAL A 26 -2.45 -4.28 -1.15
N GLU A 27 -3.30 -4.25 -0.13
CA GLU A 27 -4.72 -4.54 -0.22
C GLU A 27 -5.52 -3.30 0.22
N ILE A 28 -6.53 -2.92 -0.57
CA ILE A 28 -7.44 -1.82 -0.24
C ILE A 28 -8.87 -2.36 -0.33
N ARG A 29 -9.64 -2.23 0.75
CA ARG A 29 -11.06 -2.54 0.80
C ARG A 29 -11.84 -1.24 0.90
N SER A 30 -12.68 -0.95 -0.10
CA SER A 30 -13.41 0.31 -0.19
C SER A 30 -14.88 0.09 -0.52
N ARG A 31 -15.75 0.97 -0.01
CA ARG A 31 -17.18 0.99 -0.35
C ARG A 31 -17.46 1.65 -1.70
N THR A 32 -16.52 2.45 -2.19
CA THR A 32 -16.59 3.11 -3.50
C THR A 32 -15.68 2.41 -4.49
N MET A 33 -15.95 2.59 -5.79
CA MET A 33 -15.06 2.10 -6.83
C MET A 33 -13.79 2.96 -6.88
N ILE A 34 -12.63 2.32 -6.75
CA ILE A 34 -11.33 2.91 -7.02
C ILE A 34 -10.88 2.45 -8.42
N ARG A 35 -10.49 3.41 -9.25
CA ARG A 35 -9.92 3.15 -10.57
C ARG A 35 -8.59 2.39 -10.43
N VAL A 36 -8.48 1.22 -11.06
CA VAL A 36 -7.28 0.37 -10.96
C VAL A 36 -6.04 1.06 -11.53
N GLU A 37 -6.23 1.90 -12.56
CA GLU A 37 -5.18 2.74 -13.13
C GLU A 37 -4.63 3.74 -12.10
N HIS A 38 -5.45 4.26 -11.19
CA HIS A 38 -4.98 5.17 -10.15
C HIS A 38 -4.12 4.45 -9.12
N ILE A 39 -4.50 3.23 -8.70
CA ILE A 39 -3.69 2.42 -7.79
C ILE A 39 -2.34 2.12 -8.42
N ARG A 40 -2.34 1.61 -9.67
CA ARG A 40 -1.11 1.29 -10.40
C ARG A 40 -0.21 2.51 -10.59
N THR A 41 -0.77 3.67 -10.94
CA THR A 41 0.02 4.89 -11.11
C THR A 41 0.57 5.39 -9.77
N ALA A 42 -0.23 5.39 -8.70
CA ALA A 42 0.21 5.83 -7.38
C ALA A 42 1.39 4.99 -6.87
N THR A 43 1.24 3.66 -6.87
CA THR A 43 2.30 2.75 -6.41
C THR A 43 3.54 2.82 -7.29
N ALA A 44 3.39 3.05 -8.60
CA ALA A 44 4.54 3.21 -9.50
C ALA A 44 5.31 4.53 -9.26
N LEU A 45 4.70 5.57 -8.69
CA LEU A 45 5.36 6.83 -8.37
C LEU A 45 6.15 6.77 -7.06
N ILE A 46 5.82 5.82 -6.17
CA ILE A 46 6.54 5.58 -4.92
C ILE A 46 7.86 4.87 -5.24
N LYS A 47 8.93 5.66 -5.42
CA LYS A 47 10.26 5.11 -5.73
C LYS A 47 11.06 4.76 -4.49
N LYS A 48 10.80 5.45 -3.39
CA LYS A 48 11.59 5.36 -2.15
C LYS A 48 10.75 5.83 -0.96
N GLY A 49 10.80 5.11 0.15
CA GLY A 49 10.05 5.48 1.36
C GLY A 49 10.07 4.41 2.44
N TYR A 50 9.84 4.82 3.70
CA TYR A 50 9.62 3.87 4.78
C TYR A 50 8.23 3.24 4.67
N HIS A 51 8.11 1.97 5.08
CA HIS A 51 6.88 1.17 4.96
C HIS A 51 5.65 1.92 5.48
N GLU A 52 5.74 2.47 6.69
CA GLU A 52 4.64 3.15 7.36
C GLU A 52 4.22 4.43 6.63
N ARG A 53 5.20 5.18 6.12
CA ARG A 53 4.94 6.41 5.36
C ARG A 53 4.32 6.12 4.00
N ILE A 54 4.74 5.03 3.35
CA ILE A 54 4.12 4.53 2.11
C ILE A 54 2.66 4.15 2.38
N ALA A 55 2.38 3.47 3.50
CA ALA A 55 1.02 3.12 3.90
C ALA A 55 0.16 4.37 4.15
N ASP A 56 0.69 5.36 4.86
CA ASP A 56 0.02 6.64 5.12
C ASP A 56 -0.32 7.38 3.83
N GLU A 57 0.63 7.53 2.90
CA GLU A 57 0.41 8.21 1.61
C GLU A 57 -0.68 7.50 0.78
N LEU A 58 -0.62 6.17 0.69
CA LEU A 58 -1.61 5.40 -0.05
C LEU A 58 -2.99 5.45 0.63
N HIS A 59 -3.05 5.54 1.95
CA HIS A 59 -4.32 5.59 2.68
C HIS A 59 -4.94 6.98 2.58
N GLU A 60 -4.16 8.04 2.73
CA GLU A 60 -4.61 9.42 2.50
C GLU A 60 -5.19 9.58 1.08
N ARG A 61 -4.58 8.91 0.09
CA ARG A 61 -5.01 8.99 -1.30
C ARG A 61 -6.29 8.20 -1.63
N PHE A 62 -6.45 7.01 -1.06
CA PHE A 62 -7.48 6.06 -1.47
C PHE A 62 -8.57 5.80 -0.43
N GLY A 63 -8.34 6.20 0.82
CA GLY A 63 -9.19 5.88 1.97
C GLY A 63 -9.38 4.37 2.14
N GLY A 64 -10.49 3.98 2.77
CA GLY A 64 -10.86 2.59 2.96
C GLY A 64 -9.98 1.87 3.98
N GLU A 65 -10.29 0.60 4.21
CA GLU A 65 -9.42 -0.27 4.99
C GLU A 65 -8.22 -0.67 4.12
N GLN A 66 -7.01 -0.32 4.54
CA GLN A 66 -5.78 -0.65 3.83
C GLN A 66 -4.93 -1.62 4.65
N ARG A 67 -4.35 -2.61 3.98
CA ARG A 67 -3.28 -3.46 4.54
C ARG A 67 -2.08 -3.45 3.59
N ILE A 68 -0.89 -3.19 4.11
CA ILE A 68 0.38 -3.33 3.37
C ILE A 68 1.28 -4.30 4.10
N VAL A 69 1.88 -5.22 3.35
CA VAL A 69 2.88 -6.18 3.85
C VAL A 69 4.10 -6.15 2.96
N ALA A 70 5.27 -6.24 3.58
CA ALA A 70 6.54 -6.48 2.92
C ALA A 70 7.50 -7.23 3.83
N THR A 71 8.56 -7.81 3.25
CA THR A 71 9.69 -8.36 4.00
C THR A 71 10.92 -7.53 3.68
N HIS A 72 11.64 -7.09 4.71
CA HIS A 72 12.89 -6.33 4.58
C HIS A 72 13.91 -6.87 5.58
N GLN A 73 15.13 -7.17 5.11
CA GLN A 73 16.20 -7.77 5.93
C GLN A 73 15.75 -9.01 6.72
N GLY A 74 14.85 -9.83 6.15
CA GLY A 74 14.31 -11.04 6.78
C GLY A 74 13.19 -10.79 7.80
N VAL A 75 12.75 -9.56 8.02
CA VAL A 75 11.64 -9.20 8.90
C VAL A 75 10.40 -8.88 8.08
N GLU A 76 9.27 -9.54 8.37
CA GLU A 76 7.98 -9.16 7.81
C GLU A 76 7.39 -7.97 8.59
N VAL A 77 7.01 -6.93 7.86
CA VAL A 77 6.33 -5.76 8.40
C VAL A 77 4.93 -5.70 7.81
N GLU A 78 3.95 -5.52 8.68
CA GLU A 78 2.55 -5.33 8.31
C GLU A 78 2.03 -4.04 8.93
N THR A 79 1.35 -3.24 8.11
CA THR A 79 0.58 -2.08 8.60
C THR A 79 -0.86 -2.18 8.12
N VAL A 80 -1.76 -1.80 9.02
CA VAL A 80 -3.19 -1.68 8.75
C VAL A 80 -3.63 -0.24 9.00
N ARG A 81 -4.46 0.30 8.11
CA ARG A 81 -5.23 1.54 8.30
C ARG A 81 -6.70 1.18 8.17
N LEU A 82 -7.53 1.64 9.11
CA LEU A 82 -8.96 1.34 9.14
C LEU A 82 -9.74 2.60 8.78
N ASP A 83 -10.85 2.45 8.05
CA ASP A 83 -11.83 3.53 7.90
C ASP A 83 -12.52 3.73 9.26
N GLU A 84 -12.45 4.95 9.83
CA GLU A 84 -13.30 5.35 10.98
C GLU A 84 -14.78 5.46 10.57
#